data_AF-A0A2V7W8X8-F1
#
_entry.id   AF-A0A2V7W8X8-F1
#
_cell.length_a   1.000
_cell.length_b   1.000
_cell.length_c   1.000
_cell.angle_alpha   90.00
_cell.angle_beta   90.00
_cell.angle_gamma   90.00
#
_symmetry.space_group_name_H-M   'P 1'
#
loop_
_entity.id
_entity.type
_entity.pdbx_description
1 polymer ?
#
loop_
_entity_poly.entity_id
_entity_poly.type
_entity_poly.pdbx_seq_one_letter_code
_entity_poly.pdbx_strand_id
1 'polypeptide(L)'
;MADGGPRRKKASLRFCHLPSAICHLYHSRAAEVSMILRLLGGAVHSGESFARGLANLRGRPCRLAILLFLAAPALFADAPGVYAITGGTVHPVSGPAIENGVVIIRGGLIEAVGKNDMPIPLDATNIDAKGAHVYPGLIDAQTSLGFAAPAPRRGFGGGGGGGAARRQTEETAEPTPDSLAIRNARISDDDADARRAIGVTTIITAPAAGIFNGQSVALNLGSGAIESRVIKSPAAMQVSFNPRPAWTYPDSLMGVISYIRQTLMDAQQHTAARAIYERNPSGLKRPDENPSLEALQPVLGRTLPVVFIADSEEMIRRVQRIAAEFNINYIISGAREAYAMSGDLKNVPVLVSVRWPVAPSDKDDQQDQPLRLIRFRQLAPTSPASLAKSGATFALVSGAGKTGDFLPGIRKAIKSGLSDDDALRATTLSPARIFGIDRQLGTLDKGKIANVVVSDKPIFDEKSKVTHVFVDGREIRLPKDEKKTAEAAISTSPIDGTWNVTVRASQGNVALSVTLRNEDGKLAGTYSGEIGSGDVRGGSFADGTFEFTISASAQKGAEASDWVFHGTLSGDSMNGNVSTTLGTFEFSGSKSK
;
A
#
# COMPACT_ATOMS: atom_id res chain seq x y z
N MET A 1 -95.81 3.45 -2.27
CA MET A 1 -96.70 4.43 -2.92
C MET A 1 -95.86 5.68 -3.12
N ALA A 2 -95.38 5.95 -4.34
CA ALA A 2 -96.12 6.53 -5.48
C ALA A 2 -96.05 8.08 -5.41
N ASP A 3 -95.80 8.82 -6.49
CA ASP A 3 -95.36 8.51 -7.86
C ASP A 3 -94.87 9.80 -8.54
N GLY A 4 -94.13 9.69 -9.65
CA GLY A 4 -94.20 10.68 -10.75
C GLY A 4 -92.94 11.53 -11.02
N GLY A 5 -92.48 11.51 -12.28
CA GLY A 5 -91.42 12.40 -12.81
C GLY A 5 -91.95 13.77 -13.29
N PRO A 6 -91.26 14.53 -14.20
CA PRO A 6 -90.35 14.00 -15.24
C PRO A 6 -89.08 14.83 -15.66
N ARG A 7 -88.20 14.15 -16.42
CA ARG A 7 -87.32 14.63 -17.55
C ARG A 7 -86.07 15.55 -17.35
N ARG A 8 -84.88 14.95 -17.63
CA ARG A 8 -83.80 15.31 -18.62
C ARG A 8 -83.16 16.75 -18.60
N LYS A 9 -81.83 16.98 -18.77
CA LYS A 9 -80.68 16.17 -19.27
C LYS A 9 -79.29 16.89 -19.03
N LYS A 10 -78.20 16.13 -18.74
CA LYS A 10 -76.73 16.38 -19.01
C LYS A 10 -76.02 17.57 -18.30
N ALA A 11 -74.70 17.62 -17.95
CA ALA A 11 -73.52 16.71 -17.98
C ALA A 11 -72.38 17.28 -17.04
N SER A 12 -71.71 16.56 -16.10
CA SER A 12 -70.37 15.85 -16.12
C SER A 12 -69.15 16.65 -16.66
N LEU A 13 -67.89 16.69 -16.13
CA LEU A 13 -66.99 15.82 -15.30
C LEU A 13 -66.02 16.66 -14.36
N ARG A 14 -65.52 16.20 -13.17
CA ARG A 14 -64.16 15.65 -12.74
C ARG A 14 -62.89 16.57 -12.91
N PHE A 15 -61.71 16.42 -12.26
CA PHE A 15 -61.04 15.29 -11.52
C PHE A 15 -60.15 15.64 -10.26
N CYS A 16 -58.80 15.41 -10.21
CA CYS A 16 -57.94 15.23 -8.99
C CYS A 16 -56.52 15.93 -8.92
N HIS A 17 -56.04 16.14 -7.67
CA HIS A 17 -54.68 15.97 -7.02
C HIS A 17 -53.28 16.54 -7.48
N LEU A 18 -52.57 17.10 -6.45
CA LEU A 18 -51.12 17.05 -6.08
C LEU A 18 -50.06 17.96 -6.81
N PRO A 19 -48.80 18.16 -6.28
CA PRO A 19 -48.28 19.52 -6.01
C PRO A 19 -46.89 19.85 -6.61
N SER A 20 -46.41 21.09 -6.41
CA SER A 20 -45.03 21.50 -6.76
C SER A 20 -44.43 22.50 -5.76
N ALA A 21 -43.39 22.07 -5.04
CA ALA A 21 -42.58 22.91 -4.16
C ALA A 21 -41.14 23.01 -4.72
N ILE A 22 -40.98 23.65 -5.88
CA ILE A 22 -39.70 23.76 -6.61
C ILE A 22 -39.43 25.22 -7.04
N CYS A 23 -39.46 26.17 -6.09
CA CYS A 23 -39.24 27.59 -6.41
C CYS A 23 -38.24 28.35 -5.50
N HIS A 24 -37.82 27.80 -4.36
CA HIS A 24 -36.97 28.53 -3.40
C HIS A 24 -35.46 28.19 -3.41
N LEU A 25 -35.01 27.25 -4.25
CA LEU A 25 -33.60 26.79 -4.26
C LEU A 25 -32.73 27.40 -5.38
N TYR A 26 -33.28 28.24 -6.26
CA TYR A 26 -32.58 28.73 -7.44
C TYR A 26 -31.76 30.03 -7.26
N HIS A 27 -31.91 30.74 -6.14
CA HIS A 27 -31.27 32.06 -5.95
C HIS A 27 -29.90 32.03 -5.23
N SER A 28 -29.49 30.92 -4.61
CA SER A 28 -28.29 30.89 -3.78
C SER A 28 -26.98 30.53 -4.50
N ARG A 29 -27.03 30.06 -5.76
CA ARG A 29 -25.84 29.59 -6.52
C ARG A 29 -25.29 30.58 -7.55
N ALA A 30 -25.91 31.75 -7.71
CA ALA A 30 -25.42 32.77 -8.64
C ALA A 30 -24.21 33.57 -8.11
N ALA A 31 -24.04 33.65 -6.78
CA ALA A 31 -22.98 34.46 -6.17
C ALA A 31 -21.58 33.82 -6.28
N GLU A 32 -21.47 32.50 -6.11
CA GLU A 32 -20.18 31.78 -6.12
C GLU A 32 -19.50 31.82 -7.50
N VAL A 33 -20.29 31.74 -8.58
CA VAL A 33 -19.78 31.80 -9.97
C VAL A 33 -19.16 33.17 -10.27
N SER A 34 -19.69 34.26 -9.70
CA SER A 34 -19.13 35.60 -9.89
C SER A 34 -17.83 35.83 -9.13
N MET A 35 -17.55 35.06 -8.08
CA MET A 35 -16.30 35.15 -7.31
C MET A 35 -15.16 34.39 -8.01
N ILE A 36 -15.45 33.21 -8.57
CA ILE A 36 -14.48 32.40 -9.32
C ILE A 36 -13.99 33.14 -10.58
N LEU A 37 -14.87 33.84 -11.30
CA LEU A 37 -14.48 34.64 -12.48
C LEU A 37 -13.55 35.83 -12.17
N ARG A 38 -13.45 36.27 -10.90
CA ARG A 38 -12.55 37.36 -10.49
C ARG A 38 -11.15 36.89 -10.07
N LEU A 39 -10.96 35.60 -9.80
CA LEU A 39 -9.68 35.03 -9.34
C LEU A 39 -8.78 34.55 -10.49
N LEU A 40 -9.30 34.45 -11.73
CA LEU A 40 -8.55 34.03 -12.92
C LEU A 40 -8.07 35.20 -13.81
N GLY A 41 -8.18 36.44 -13.32
CA GLY A 41 -7.78 37.66 -14.05
C GLY A 41 -6.43 38.23 -13.58
N GLY A 42 -5.33 37.48 -13.70
CA GLY A 42 -3.99 37.91 -13.29
C GLY A 42 -2.93 37.73 -14.39
N ALA A 43 -2.30 38.83 -14.82
CA ALA A 43 -1.32 38.96 -15.92
C ALA A 43 -1.87 38.56 -17.32
N VAL A 44 -1.92 39.44 -18.32
CA VAL A 44 -0.77 40.12 -18.95
C VAL A 44 -1.16 41.54 -19.42
N HIS A 45 -0.23 42.50 -19.28
CA HIS A 45 -0.31 43.84 -19.87
C HIS A 45 0.13 43.80 -21.34
N SER A 46 -0.73 44.19 -22.29
CA SER A 46 -0.40 44.82 -23.60
C SER A 46 -1.65 44.89 -24.49
N GLY A 47 -2.46 45.95 -24.32
CA GLY A 47 -3.20 46.53 -25.46
C GLY A 47 -2.22 47.39 -26.27
N GLU A 48 -2.42 47.68 -27.55
CA GLU A 48 -3.69 47.90 -28.25
C GLU A 48 -3.69 47.25 -29.67
N SER A 49 -4.76 47.46 -30.45
CA SER A 49 -4.91 47.08 -31.89
C SER A 49 -5.64 45.77 -32.25
N PHE A 50 -6.74 45.41 -31.55
CA PHE A 50 -7.71 44.44 -32.12
C PHE A 50 -9.20 44.77 -31.87
N ALA A 51 -9.52 46.04 -31.62
CA ALA A 51 -10.86 46.52 -31.28
C ALA A 51 -11.53 47.37 -32.39
N ARG A 52 -11.37 46.99 -33.67
CA ARG A 52 -12.13 47.55 -34.81
C ARG A 52 -12.41 46.46 -35.86
N GLY A 53 -13.49 45.70 -35.68
CA GLY A 53 -13.84 44.68 -36.69
C GLY A 53 -14.94 43.67 -36.36
N LEU A 54 -15.84 43.92 -35.40
CA LEU A 54 -16.92 42.97 -35.05
C LEU A 54 -18.25 43.66 -34.72
N ALA A 55 -18.61 44.65 -35.54
CA ALA A 55 -19.90 45.35 -35.49
C ALA A 55 -20.70 45.15 -36.80
N ASN A 56 -20.83 43.91 -37.26
CA ASN A 56 -21.89 43.46 -38.18
C ASN A 56 -21.83 41.95 -38.40
N LEU A 57 -22.80 41.21 -37.87
CA LEU A 57 -23.31 39.95 -38.43
C LEU A 57 -24.61 39.57 -37.71
N ARG A 58 -25.73 40.10 -38.22
CA ARG A 58 -27.07 39.64 -37.84
C ARG A 58 -27.27 38.21 -38.33
N GLY A 59 -27.83 37.36 -37.46
CA GLY A 59 -28.51 36.11 -37.87
C GLY A 59 -27.68 34.83 -37.76
N ARG A 60 -27.78 34.14 -36.61
CA ARG A 60 -27.90 32.67 -36.44
C ARG A 60 -27.79 32.26 -34.96
N PRO A 61 -28.90 32.12 -34.21
CA PRO A 61 -28.85 31.71 -32.79
C PRO A 61 -28.53 30.21 -32.56
N CYS A 62 -28.18 29.45 -33.61
CA CYS A 62 -28.01 27.99 -33.54
C CYS A 62 -26.57 27.47 -33.41
N ARG A 63 -25.53 28.31 -33.39
CA ARG A 63 -24.13 27.82 -33.30
C ARG A 63 -23.45 28.00 -31.94
N LEU A 64 -23.90 28.94 -31.10
CA LEU A 64 -23.30 29.17 -29.78
C LEU A 64 -23.78 28.14 -28.73
N ALA A 65 -25.04 27.69 -28.82
CA ALA A 65 -25.60 26.66 -27.93
C ALA A 65 -24.96 25.27 -28.13
N ILE A 66 -24.50 24.95 -29.34
CA ILE A 66 -23.85 23.67 -29.67
C ILE A 66 -22.43 23.61 -29.08
N LEU A 67 -21.71 24.74 -29.06
CA LEU A 67 -20.37 24.84 -28.45
C LEU A 67 -20.42 24.73 -26.92
N LEU A 68 -21.48 25.23 -26.27
CA LEU A 68 -21.66 25.05 -24.82
C LEU A 68 -22.02 23.60 -24.45
N PHE A 69 -22.67 22.85 -25.35
CA PHE A 69 -23.00 21.43 -25.13
C PHE A 69 -21.81 20.47 -25.37
N LEU A 70 -20.84 20.85 -26.22
CA LEU A 70 -19.64 20.02 -26.45
C LEU A 70 -18.58 20.13 -25.33
N ALA A 71 -18.60 21.16 -24.50
CA ALA A 71 -17.63 21.37 -23.42
C ALA A 71 -18.01 20.68 -22.09
N ALA A 72 -19.20 20.10 -21.98
CA ALA A 72 -19.72 19.50 -20.75
C ALA A 72 -19.26 18.05 -20.40
N PRO A 73 -18.80 17.16 -21.31
CA PRO A 73 -18.52 15.77 -20.94
C PRO A 73 -17.23 15.58 -20.12
N ALA A 74 -16.32 16.56 -20.13
CA ALA A 74 -15.02 16.47 -19.45
C ALA A 74 -15.11 16.50 -17.90
N LEU A 75 -16.23 16.96 -17.32
CA LEU A 75 -16.44 17.01 -15.86
C LEU A 75 -17.13 15.76 -15.28
N PHE A 76 -17.58 14.82 -16.11
CA PHE A 76 -18.24 13.59 -15.67
C PHE A 76 -17.35 12.33 -15.73
N ALA A 77 -16.11 12.46 -16.21
CA ALA A 77 -15.22 11.33 -16.49
C ALA A 77 -14.68 10.58 -15.25
N ASP A 78 -14.88 11.09 -14.03
CA ASP A 78 -14.32 10.53 -12.79
C ASP A 78 -15.38 10.26 -11.69
N ALA A 79 -16.67 10.24 -12.04
CA ALA A 79 -17.71 9.81 -11.10
C ALA A 79 -17.66 8.27 -10.91
N PRO A 80 -17.65 7.75 -9.66
CA PRO A 80 -17.71 6.30 -9.44
C PRO A 80 -19.03 5.74 -10.00
N GLY A 81 -18.90 4.73 -10.85
CA GLY A 81 -20.01 4.12 -11.58
C GLY A 81 -21.07 3.48 -10.68
N VAL A 82 -22.21 3.16 -11.28
CA VAL A 82 -23.23 2.31 -10.66
C VAL A 82 -22.96 0.88 -11.07
N TYR A 83 -22.82 -0.02 -10.10
CA TYR A 83 -22.53 -1.43 -10.34
C TYR A 83 -23.53 -2.31 -9.58
N ALA A 84 -23.93 -3.42 -10.20
CA ALA A 84 -24.71 -4.47 -9.55
C ALA A 84 -23.97 -5.79 -9.69
N ILE A 85 -23.50 -6.35 -8.57
CA ILE A 85 -22.87 -7.66 -8.52
C ILE A 85 -23.96 -8.67 -8.19
N THR A 86 -24.21 -9.65 -9.05
CA THR A 86 -25.40 -10.52 -8.99
C THR A 86 -25.04 -12.01 -9.01
N GLY A 87 -25.88 -12.86 -8.39
CA GLY A 87 -25.79 -14.32 -8.51
C GLY A 87 -24.67 -15.00 -7.70
N GLY A 88 -23.78 -14.26 -7.05
CA GLY A 88 -22.72 -14.80 -6.22
C GLY A 88 -23.15 -15.16 -4.80
N THR A 89 -22.31 -15.89 -4.07
CA THR A 89 -22.48 -16.08 -2.62
C THR A 89 -21.89 -14.87 -1.89
N VAL A 90 -22.74 -14.01 -1.34
CA VAL A 90 -22.31 -12.79 -0.66
C VAL A 90 -22.04 -13.07 0.82
N HIS A 91 -20.86 -12.72 1.29
CA HIS A 91 -20.43 -12.89 2.68
C HIS A 91 -20.39 -11.53 3.38
N PRO A 92 -21.49 -11.04 3.98
CA PRO A 92 -21.55 -9.67 4.48
C PRO A 92 -20.72 -9.42 5.75
N VAL A 93 -20.32 -10.49 6.48
CA VAL A 93 -19.54 -10.48 7.74
C VAL A 93 -20.30 -9.88 8.96
N SER A 94 -21.30 -9.02 8.72
CA SER A 94 -22.29 -8.58 9.71
C SER A 94 -23.34 -9.64 10.05
N GLY A 95 -23.52 -10.64 9.18
CA GLY A 95 -24.48 -11.74 9.32
C GLY A 95 -24.09 -12.96 8.48
N PRO A 96 -24.97 -13.97 8.35
CA PRO A 96 -24.70 -15.18 7.57
C PRO A 96 -24.54 -14.88 6.07
N ALA A 97 -23.90 -15.80 5.35
CA ALA A 97 -23.77 -15.72 3.90
C ALA A 97 -25.14 -15.75 3.19
N ILE A 98 -25.24 -15.01 2.09
CA ILE A 98 -26.43 -14.88 1.25
C ILE A 98 -26.15 -15.57 -0.09
N GLU A 99 -26.73 -16.76 -0.28
CA GLU A 99 -26.68 -17.47 -1.56
C GLU A 99 -27.46 -16.72 -2.65
N ASN A 100 -26.91 -16.68 -3.87
CA ASN A 100 -27.45 -15.91 -4.99
C ASN A 100 -27.76 -14.46 -4.58
N GLY A 101 -26.84 -13.83 -3.87
CA GLY A 101 -26.98 -12.47 -3.36
C GLY A 101 -26.76 -11.42 -4.44
N VAL A 102 -27.19 -10.20 -4.12
CA VAL A 102 -26.99 -9.00 -4.93
C VAL A 102 -26.35 -7.92 -4.07
N VAL A 103 -25.32 -7.26 -4.60
CA VAL A 103 -24.67 -6.08 -4.01
C VAL A 103 -24.77 -4.93 -5.00
N ILE A 104 -25.40 -3.82 -4.59
CA ILE A 104 -25.53 -2.61 -5.41
C ILE A 104 -24.57 -1.55 -4.87
N ILE A 105 -23.72 -1.05 -5.77
CA ILE A 105 -22.74 0.01 -5.51
C ILE A 105 -23.19 1.26 -6.28
N ARG A 106 -23.24 2.41 -5.60
CA ARG A 106 -23.58 3.70 -6.20
C ARG A 106 -22.82 4.82 -5.51
N GLY A 107 -22.17 5.70 -6.28
CA GLY A 107 -21.54 6.90 -5.72
C GLY A 107 -20.39 6.62 -4.76
N GLY A 108 -19.69 5.48 -4.91
CA GLY A 108 -18.61 5.05 -4.01
C GLY A 108 -19.07 4.29 -2.76
N LEU A 109 -20.39 4.14 -2.55
CA LEU A 109 -20.98 3.52 -1.37
C LEU A 109 -21.80 2.27 -1.72
N ILE A 110 -21.99 1.41 -0.73
CA ILE A 110 -22.91 0.26 -0.79
C ILE A 110 -24.34 0.80 -0.64
N GLU A 111 -25.13 0.77 -1.70
CA GLU A 111 -26.52 1.23 -1.71
C GLU A 111 -27.46 0.21 -1.06
N ALA A 112 -27.26 -1.07 -1.38
CA ALA A 112 -28.04 -2.18 -0.84
C ALA A 112 -27.30 -3.52 -0.99
N VAL A 113 -27.63 -4.47 -0.10
CA VAL A 113 -27.20 -5.87 -0.14
C VAL A 113 -28.43 -6.73 0.16
N GLY A 114 -28.65 -7.79 -0.62
CA GLY A 114 -29.85 -8.63 -0.50
C GLY A 114 -29.77 -9.91 -1.31
N LYS A 115 -30.93 -10.53 -1.55
CA LYS A 115 -31.11 -11.71 -2.41
C LYS A 115 -31.44 -11.28 -3.85
N ASN A 116 -31.47 -12.25 -4.77
CA ASN A 116 -31.73 -12.04 -6.20
C ASN A 116 -33.13 -11.50 -6.57
N ASP A 117 -34.03 -11.33 -5.61
CA ASP A 117 -35.35 -10.69 -5.76
C ASP A 117 -35.29 -9.15 -5.59
N MET A 118 -34.14 -8.61 -5.19
CA MET A 118 -33.90 -7.17 -5.09
C MET A 118 -33.96 -6.49 -6.47
N PRO A 119 -34.68 -5.36 -6.64
CA PRO A 119 -34.72 -4.63 -7.90
C PRO A 119 -33.35 -4.06 -8.25
N ILE A 120 -32.77 -4.52 -9.35
CA ILE A 120 -31.51 -4.02 -9.90
C ILE A 120 -31.78 -2.69 -10.63
N PRO A 121 -31.03 -1.61 -10.35
CA PRO A 121 -31.17 -0.35 -11.08
C PRO A 121 -30.84 -0.49 -12.56
N LEU A 122 -31.64 0.11 -13.44
CA LEU A 122 -31.47 0.04 -14.90
C LEU A 122 -30.20 0.77 -15.40
N ASP A 123 -29.62 1.63 -14.57
CA ASP A 123 -28.37 2.35 -14.83
C ASP A 123 -27.12 1.63 -14.29
N ALA A 124 -27.29 0.49 -13.61
CA ALA A 124 -26.19 -0.28 -13.06
C ALA A 124 -25.50 -1.14 -14.14
N THR A 125 -24.17 -1.10 -14.15
CA THR A 125 -23.36 -2.09 -14.88
C THR A 125 -23.48 -3.43 -14.15
N ASN A 126 -24.11 -4.41 -14.78
CA ASN A 126 -24.28 -5.74 -14.18
C ASN A 126 -22.99 -6.56 -14.29
N ILE A 127 -22.57 -7.14 -13.17
CA ILE A 127 -21.44 -8.06 -13.04
C ILE A 127 -22.02 -9.40 -12.60
N ASP A 128 -21.93 -10.39 -13.48
CA ASP A 128 -22.33 -11.76 -13.16
C ASP A 128 -21.27 -12.43 -12.29
N ALA A 129 -21.61 -12.67 -11.03
CA ALA A 129 -20.80 -13.38 -10.05
C ALA A 129 -21.34 -14.80 -9.78
N LYS A 130 -22.13 -15.37 -10.69
CA LYS A 130 -22.70 -16.72 -10.53
C LYS A 130 -21.64 -17.78 -10.24
N GLY A 131 -21.78 -18.46 -9.10
CA GLY A 131 -20.83 -19.46 -8.62
C GLY A 131 -19.55 -18.89 -7.99
N ALA A 132 -19.35 -17.57 -8.05
CA ALA A 132 -18.29 -16.85 -7.34
C ALA A 132 -18.74 -16.44 -5.93
N HIS A 133 -17.80 -15.96 -5.14
CA HIS A 133 -18.01 -15.46 -3.78
C HIS A 133 -17.67 -13.96 -3.70
N VAL A 134 -18.51 -13.21 -2.99
CA VAL A 134 -18.39 -11.75 -2.84
C VAL A 134 -18.12 -11.41 -1.38
N TYR A 135 -17.03 -10.68 -1.12
CA TYR A 135 -16.56 -10.32 0.21
C TYR A 135 -16.41 -8.80 0.36
N PRO A 136 -16.51 -8.23 1.58
CA PRO A 136 -15.92 -6.93 1.84
C PRO A 136 -14.39 -7.03 1.66
N GLY A 137 -13.80 -5.98 1.12
CA GLY A 137 -12.36 -5.93 0.85
C GLY A 137 -11.52 -6.14 2.10
N LEU A 138 -10.45 -6.93 1.98
CA LEU A 138 -9.60 -7.29 3.11
C LEU A 138 -8.79 -6.08 3.58
N ILE A 139 -8.57 -6.00 4.89
CA ILE A 139 -7.86 -4.93 5.58
C ILE A 139 -6.57 -5.48 6.19
N ASP A 140 -5.42 -5.05 5.67
CA ASP A 140 -4.13 -5.35 6.29
C ASP A 140 -3.79 -4.28 7.35
N ALA A 141 -4.10 -4.61 8.60
CA ALA A 141 -4.18 -3.63 9.69
C ALA A 141 -2.84 -3.26 10.35
N GLN A 142 -1.72 -3.84 9.88
CA GLN A 142 -0.38 -3.34 10.18
C GLN A 142 0.58 -3.81 9.09
N THR A 143 1.07 -2.86 8.29
CA THR A 143 2.09 -3.11 7.27
C THR A 143 3.12 -1.98 7.23
N SER A 144 4.22 -2.19 6.52
CA SER A 144 5.21 -1.15 6.20
C SER A 144 5.21 -0.79 4.71
N LEU A 145 4.13 -1.09 3.99
CA LEU A 145 4.00 -0.81 2.57
C LEU A 145 4.06 0.70 2.29
N GLY A 146 4.86 1.08 1.31
CA GLY A 146 5.14 2.47 0.97
C GLY A 146 6.24 3.11 1.81
N PHE A 147 6.98 2.34 2.61
CA PHE A 147 8.21 2.78 3.28
C PHE A 147 9.40 1.93 2.83
N ALA A 148 10.59 2.53 2.80
CA ALA A 148 11.82 1.78 2.58
C ALA A 148 11.99 0.70 3.65
N ALA A 149 12.44 -0.49 3.25
CA ALA A 149 12.79 -1.53 4.19
C ALA A 149 13.96 -1.05 5.09
N PRO A 150 13.93 -1.30 6.41
CA PRO A 150 15.03 -0.95 7.28
C PRO A 150 16.30 -1.67 6.82
N ALA A 151 17.42 -0.95 6.76
CA ALA A 151 18.68 -1.51 6.32
C ALA A 151 19.04 -2.76 7.14
N PRO A 152 19.48 -3.87 6.51
CA PRO A 152 19.83 -5.08 7.24
C PRO A 152 20.96 -4.76 8.22
N ARG A 153 20.74 -5.08 9.50
CA ARG A 153 21.78 -4.94 10.52
C ARG A 153 22.97 -5.81 10.11
N ARG A 154 24.10 -5.18 9.75
CA ARG A 154 25.37 -5.90 9.62
C ARG A 154 25.65 -6.57 10.97
N GLY A 155 25.64 -7.90 10.97
CA GLY A 155 26.05 -8.67 12.14
C GLY A 155 27.51 -8.35 12.49
N PHE A 156 27.87 -8.51 13.76
CA PHE A 156 29.26 -8.48 14.20
C PHE A 156 30.00 -9.73 13.71
N GLY A 157 30.28 -9.78 12.41
CA GLY A 157 31.29 -10.67 11.84
C GLY A 157 32.65 -10.18 12.32
N GLY A 158 33.37 -11.02 13.07
CA GLY A 158 34.69 -10.68 13.59
C GLY A 158 35.72 -10.48 12.48
N GLY A 159 35.94 -9.22 12.09
CA GLY A 159 36.96 -8.81 11.13
C GLY A 159 37.64 -7.55 11.65
N GLY A 160 38.88 -7.69 12.14
CA GLY A 160 39.63 -6.60 12.73
C GLY A 160 40.00 -5.52 11.70
N GLY A 161 39.90 -4.26 12.09
CA GLY A 161 40.29 -3.12 11.25
C GLY A 161 40.03 -1.81 11.98
N GLY A 162 41.09 -1.23 12.55
CA GLY A 162 41.05 0.08 13.19
C GLY A 162 40.90 1.22 12.17
N GLY A 163 39.74 1.31 11.52
CA GLY A 163 39.33 2.49 10.78
C GLY A 163 38.76 3.51 11.76
N ALA A 164 39.32 4.72 11.77
CA ALA A 164 38.82 5.80 12.62
C ALA A 164 37.31 5.98 12.47
N ALA A 165 36.62 6.25 13.58
CA ALA A 165 35.17 6.45 13.60
C ALA A 165 34.77 7.62 12.70
N ARG A 166 34.48 7.32 11.43
CA ARG A 166 33.78 8.21 10.52
C ARG A 166 32.42 8.41 11.15
N ARG A 167 32.26 9.52 11.89
CA ARG A 167 30.97 9.96 12.43
C ARG A 167 29.95 9.76 11.32
N GLN A 168 29.01 8.84 11.52
CA GLN A 168 27.88 8.69 10.62
C GLN A 168 26.94 9.87 10.92
N THR A 169 27.29 11.03 10.36
CA THR A 169 26.46 12.24 10.33
C THR A 169 25.30 12.13 9.34
N GLU A 170 25.17 10.98 8.67
CA GLU A 170 23.91 10.50 8.14
C GLU A 170 23.30 9.56 9.17
N GLU A 171 22.84 10.18 10.25
CA GLU A 171 21.70 9.69 11.01
C GLU A 171 20.58 9.48 9.99
N THR A 172 20.32 8.23 9.57
CA THR A 172 19.10 7.89 8.84
C THR A 172 17.96 8.19 9.79
N ALA A 173 17.41 9.41 9.69
CA ALA A 173 16.55 10.00 10.70
C ALA A 173 15.47 8.99 11.10
N GLU A 174 15.64 8.43 12.29
CA GLU A 174 14.67 7.47 12.80
C GLU A 174 13.34 8.21 12.92
N PRO A 175 12.21 7.58 12.54
CA PRO A 175 10.91 8.16 12.77
C PRO A 175 10.79 8.66 14.21
N THR A 176 10.27 9.86 14.36
CA THR A 176 9.94 10.47 15.64
C THR A 176 8.44 10.27 15.91
N PRO A 177 7.94 10.45 17.14
CA PRO A 177 6.51 10.42 17.43
C PRO A 177 5.67 11.36 16.53
N ASP A 178 6.21 12.50 16.10
CA ASP A 178 5.56 13.46 15.19
C ASP A 178 5.62 13.07 13.71
N SER A 179 6.37 12.02 13.34
CA SER A 179 6.46 11.53 11.97
C SER A 179 5.12 10.93 11.50
N LEU A 180 4.36 11.71 10.73
CA LEU A 180 3.09 11.29 10.13
C LEU A 180 3.31 10.41 8.88
N ALA A 181 2.85 9.16 8.92
CA ALA A 181 3.00 8.21 7.81
C ALA A 181 2.46 8.74 6.47
N ILE A 182 1.36 9.50 6.47
CA ILE A 182 0.76 10.10 5.26
C ILE A 182 1.76 10.96 4.44
N ARG A 183 2.69 11.68 5.09
CA ARG A 183 3.64 12.57 4.40
C ARG A 183 4.76 11.80 3.70
N ASN A 184 5.15 10.66 4.29
CA ASN A 184 6.35 9.92 3.94
C ASN A 184 6.06 8.63 3.16
N ALA A 185 4.82 8.14 3.17
CA ALA A 185 4.41 6.97 2.40
C ALA A 185 4.52 7.22 0.89
N ARG A 186 5.09 6.25 0.16
CA ARG A 186 5.24 6.23 -1.30
C ARG A 186 4.83 4.86 -1.82
N ILE A 187 3.56 4.69 -2.12
CA ILE A 187 2.99 3.42 -2.60
C ILE A 187 2.97 3.47 -4.14
N SER A 188 3.66 2.54 -4.79
CA SER A 188 3.60 2.38 -6.25
C SER A 188 2.27 1.74 -6.68
N ASP A 189 1.86 1.94 -7.94
CA ASP A 189 0.66 1.28 -8.45
C ASP A 189 0.85 -0.24 -8.55
N ASP A 190 2.06 -0.74 -8.85
CA ASP A 190 2.39 -2.17 -8.82
C ASP A 190 2.27 -2.78 -7.41
N ASP A 191 2.73 -2.08 -6.37
CA ASP A 191 2.56 -2.48 -4.96
C ASP A 191 1.07 -2.55 -4.57
N ALA A 192 0.30 -1.56 -5.01
CA ALA A 192 -1.13 -1.51 -4.76
C ALA A 192 -1.86 -2.64 -5.51
N ASP A 193 -1.53 -2.88 -6.79
CA ASP A 193 -2.06 -3.98 -7.59
C ASP A 193 -1.74 -5.36 -6.99
N ALA A 194 -0.51 -5.58 -6.53
CA ALA A 194 -0.13 -6.83 -5.88
C ALA A 194 -0.96 -7.11 -4.62
N ARG A 195 -1.39 -6.06 -3.91
CA ARG A 195 -2.28 -6.15 -2.73
C ARG A 195 -3.75 -6.34 -3.14
N ARG A 196 -4.23 -5.61 -4.16
CA ARG A 196 -5.59 -5.79 -4.72
C ARG A 196 -5.79 -7.21 -5.26
N ALA A 197 -4.78 -7.78 -5.92
CA ALA A 197 -4.83 -9.12 -6.49
C ALA A 197 -5.03 -10.25 -5.46
N ILE A 198 -4.66 -10.01 -4.19
CA ILE A 198 -4.93 -10.91 -3.05
C ILE A 198 -6.17 -10.49 -2.23
N GLY A 199 -6.98 -9.56 -2.74
CA GLY A 199 -8.19 -9.06 -2.11
C GLY A 199 -8.00 -7.99 -1.04
N VAL A 200 -6.78 -7.47 -0.84
CA VAL A 200 -6.53 -6.38 0.12
C VAL A 200 -6.85 -5.04 -0.53
N THR A 201 -7.87 -4.35 0.00
CA THR A 201 -8.34 -3.04 -0.48
C THR A 201 -7.93 -1.89 0.42
N THR A 202 -7.69 -2.17 1.70
CA THR A 202 -7.37 -1.16 2.72
C THR A 202 -6.14 -1.60 3.49
N ILE A 203 -5.25 -0.66 3.79
CA ILE A 203 -4.07 -0.91 4.63
C ILE A 203 -3.96 0.10 5.75
N ILE A 204 -3.29 -0.30 6.84
CA ILE A 204 -2.83 0.61 7.88
C ILE A 204 -1.30 0.53 7.88
N THR A 205 -0.66 1.56 7.35
CA THR A 205 0.78 1.57 7.10
C THR A 205 1.53 2.52 8.03
N ALA A 206 2.75 2.11 8.39
CA ALA A 206 3.71 2.90 9.16
C ALA A 206 5.16 2.47 8.85
N PRO A 207 6.15 3.35 9.10
CA PRO A 207 7.57 2.98 9.07
C PRO A 207 7.88 1.75 9.94
N ALA A 208 8.80 0.89 9.50
CA ALA A 208 9.27 -0.27 10.28
C ALA A 208 10.54 0.00 11.11
N ALA A 209 11.11 1.21 11.02
CA ALA A 209 12.36 1.61 11.68
C ALA A 209 12.10 2.48 12.92
N GLY A 210 13.11 2.56 13.81
CA GLY A 210 13.05 3.33 15.04
C GLY A 210 12.45 2.57 16.24
N ILE A 211 12.39 3.26 17.38
CA ILE A 211 11.72 2.80 18.61
C ILE A 211 10.29 3.35 18.65
N PHE A 212 10.13 4.66 18.45
CA PHE A 212 8.87 5.23 18.01
C PHE A 212 8.89 5.19 16.48
N ASN A 213 7.91 4.53 15.88
CA ASN A 213 7.83 4.37 14.42
C ASN A 213 7.04 5.52 13.76
N GLY A 214 6.63 6.51 14.55
CA GLY A 214 5.70 7.56 14.15
C GLY A 214 4.24 7.13 14.18
N GLN A 215 3.39 7.91 13.51
CA GLN A 215 1.94 7.73 13.51
C GLN A 215 1.46 7.08 12.21
N SER A 216 0.74 5.96 12.32
CA SER A 216 0.22 5.24 11.16
C SER A 216 -0.94 5.96 10.48
N VAL A 217 -1.18 5.63 9.22
CA VAL A 217 -2.33 6.10 8.44
C VAL A 217 -3.15 4.91 7.93
N ALA A 218 -4.48 5.00 8.01
CA ALA A 218 -5.39 4.07 7.37
C ALA A 218 -5.80 4.64 6.00
N LEU A 219 -5.50 3.90 4.92
CA LEU A 219 -5.76 4.32 3.54
C LEU A 219 -6.32 3.19 2.69
N ASN A 220 -7.12 3.56 1.70
CA ASN A 220 -7.57 2.67 0.63
C ASN A 220 -6.53 2.57 -0.47
N LEU A 221 -6.42 1.40 -1.08
CA LEU A 221 -5.59 1.15 -2.26
C LEU A 221 -6.35 1.53 -3.54
N GLY A 222 -7.08 2.64 -3.52
CA GLY A 222 -7.76 3.20 -4.70
C GLY A 222 -6.76 3.76 -5.72
N SER A 223 -7.29 4.32 -6.80
CA SER A 223 -6.54 5.17 -7.73
C SER A 223 -6.42 6.62 -7.20
N GLY A 224 -5.53 7.42 -7.80
CA GLY A 224 -5.36 8.84 -7.48
C GLY A 224 -4.34 9.13 -6.37
N ALA A 225 -4.39 10.35 -5.83
CA ALA A 225 -3.44 10.83 -4.82
C ALA A 225 -3.56 10.06 -3.48
N ILE A 226 -2.54 10.11 -2.61
CA ILE A 226 -2.62 9.42 -1.30
C ILE A 226 -3.69 10.10 -0.43
N GLU A 227 -3.75 11.42 -0.48
CA GLU A 227 -4.62 12.31 0.28
C GLU A 227 -6.11 12.01 0.06
N SER A 228 -6.51 11.72 -1.18
CA SER A 228 -7.89 11.35 -1.52
C SER A 228 -8.28 9.92 -1.10
N ARG A 229 -7.30 9.12 -0.66
CA ARG A 229 -7.47 7.72 -0.25
C ARG A 229 -7.41 7.51 1.26
N VAL A 230 -7.23 8.58 2.06
CA VAL A 230 -7.11 8.49 3.52
C VAL A 230 -8.47 8.35 4.20
N ILE A 231 -8.61 7.30 5.01
CA ILE A 231 -9.80 7.04 5.84
C ILE A 231 -9.61 7.67 7.22
N LYS A 232 -8.43 7.49 7.82
CA LYS A 232 -8.09 7.97 9.17
C LYS A 232 -6.60 8.29 9.27
N SER A 233 -6.29 9.51 9.67
CA SER A 233 -4.93 9.97 9.97
C SER A 233 -4.95 10.92 11.17
N PRO A 234 -4.17 10.70 12.24
CA PRO A 234 -3.43 9.46 12.52
C PRO A 234 -4.37 8.30 12.93
N ALA A 235 -3.99 7.06 12.61
CA ALA A 235 -4.75 5.87 12.97
C ALA A 235 -4.33 5.32 14.35
N ALA A 236 -3.02 5.24 14.61
CA ALA A 236 -2.39 4.89 15.89
C ALA A 236 -0.94 5.41 15.97
N MET A 237 -0.40 5.54 17.18
CA MET A 237 1.05 5.65 17.40
C MET A 237 1.68 4.26 17.29
N GLN A 238 2.84 4.11 16.68
CA GLN A 238 3.51 2.81 16.50
C GLN A 238 4.81 2.77 17.29
N VAL A 239 5.06 1.68 18.03
CA VAL A 239 6.24 1.52 18.90
C VAL A 239 6.85 0.13 18.74
N SER A 240 8.14 0.08 18.48
CA SER A 240 8.95 -1.14 18.34
C SER A 240 9.99 -1.25 19.46
N PHE A 241 10.27 -2.48 19.91
CA PHE A 241 11.33 -2.74 20.89
C PHE A 241 12.70 -3.03 20.24
N ASN A 242 12.96 -2.39 19.09
CA ASN A 242 14.19 -2.57 18.33
C ASN A 242 15.32 -1.72 18.95
N PRO A 243 16.40 -2.31 19.50
CA PRO A 243 17.57 -1.54 19.89
C PRO A 243 18.23 -0.90 18.67
N ARG A 244 18.88 0.23 18.89
CA ARG A 244 19.71 0.88 17.87
C ARG A 244 20.98 0.06 17.59
N PRO A 245 21.70 0.33 16.49
CA PRO A 245 23.01 -0.25 16.26
C PRO A 245 23.95 -0.02 17.47
N ALA A 246 24.90 -0.94 17.66
CA ALA A 246 25.87 -0.85 18.76
C ALA A 246 26.57 0.52 18.77
N TRP A 247 26.90 1.00 19.97
CA TRP A 247 27.46 2.33 20.24
C TRP A 247 26.48 3.51 20.09
N THR A 248 25.21 3.28 19.73
CA THR A 248 24.16 4.30 19.70
C THR A 248 23.12 4.02 20.78
N TYR A 249 22.90 4.97 21.71
CA TYR A 249 21.89 4.79 22.76
C TYR A 249 20.45 4.88 22.19
N PRO A 250 19.53 3.95 22.54
CA PRO A 250 19.74 2.74 23.34
C PRO A 250 20.03 1.49 22.48
N ASP A 251 21.07 0.75 22.86
CA ASP A 251 21.58 -0.46 22.18
C ASP A 251 21.08 -1.78 22.80
N SER A 252 20.33 -1.71 23.91
CA SER A 252 19.82 -2.86 24.65
C SER A 252 18.31 -2.76 24.89
N LEU A 253 17.62 -3.90 25.03
CA LEU A 253 16.18 -3.94 25.33
C LEU A 253 15.83 -3.17 26.61
N MET A 254 16.69 -3.21 27.63
CA MET A 254 16.50 -2.45 28.86
C MET A 254 16.59 -0.95 28.59
N GLY A 255 17.58 -0.50 27.81
CA GLY A 255 17.69 0.89 27.37
C GLY A 255 16.50 1.35 26.53
N VAL A 256 16.00 0.52 25.61
CA VAL A 256 14.81 0.82 24.79
C VAL A 256 13.57 1.02 25.66
N ILE A 257 13.35 0.16 26.66
CA ILE A 257 12.23 0.31 27.60
C ILE A 257 12.39 1.57 28.46
N SER A 258 13.60 1.87 28.96
CA SER A 258 13.86 3.10 29.70
C SER A 258 13.64 4.35 28.85
N TYR A 259 14.03 4.32 27.58
CA TYR A 259 13.79 5.41 26.63
C TYR A 259 12.30 5.63 26.38
N ILE A 260 11.51 4.58 26.12
CA ILE A 260 10.05 4.68 25.97
C ILE A 260 9.40 5.29 27.22
N ARG A 261 9.80 4.86 28.42
CA ARG A 261 9.33 5.43 29.69
C ARG A 261 9.68 6.90 29.82
N GLN A 262 10.96 7.24 29.59
CA GLN A 262 11.45 8.61 29.69
C GLN A 262 10.68 9.53 28.74
N THR A 263 10.52 9.17 27.47
CA THR A 263 9.78 9.99 26.50
C THR A 263 8.31 10.19 26.90
N LEU A 264 7.66 9.18 27.51
CA LEU A 264 6.30 9.34 28.04
C LEU A 264 6.24 10.22 29.29
N MET A 265 7.22 10.15 30.19
CA MET A 265 7.34 11.04 31.36
C MET A 265 7.62 12.49 30.93
N ASP A 266 8.53 12.69 29.97
CA ASP A 266 8.86 13.99 29.39
C ASP A 266 7.62 14.60 28.71
N ALA A 267 6.82 13.78 28.00
CA ALA A 267 5.56 14.23 27.39
C ALA A 267 4.49 14.59 28.44
N GLN A 268 4.38 13.85 29.56
CA GLN A 268 3.51 14.21 30.68
C GLN A 268 3.93 15.56 31.30
N GLN A 269 5.23 15.75 31.55
CA GLN A 269 5.77 17.00 32.07
C GLN A 269 5.54 18.18 31.11
N HIS A 270 5.77 17.98 29.81
CA HIS A 270 5.52 18.99 28.77
C HIS A 270 4.04 19.39 28.73
N THR A 271 3.14 18.42 28.72
CA THR A 271 1.68 18.64 28.76
C THR A 271 1.27 19.44 30.01
N ALA A 272 1.78 19.08 31.19
CA ALA A 272 1.49 19.77 32.43
C ALA A 272 2.04 21.22 32.43
N ALA A 273 3.27 21.42 31.97
CA ALA A 273 3.88 22.75 31.86
C ALA A 273 3.10 23.66 30.89
N ARG A 274 2.68 23.12 29.73
CA ARG A 274 1.85 23.82 28.75
C ARG A 274 0.50 24.22 29.35
N ALA A 275 -0.20 23.29 30.01
CA ALA A 275 -1.49 23.55 30.66
C ALA A 275 -1.41 24.55 31.83
N ILE A 276 -0.27 24.64 32.55
CA ILE A 276 -0.05 25.67 33.58
C ILE A 276 0.18 27.04 32.92
N TYR A 277 1.03 27.10 31.89
CA TYR A 277 1.32 28.34 31.15
C TYR A 277 0.07 28.92 30.48
N GLU A 278 -0.76 28.09 29.85
CA GLU A 278 -2.00 28.52 29.19
C GLU A 278 -3.05 29.08 30.17
N ARG A 279 -3.05 28.63 31.44
CA ARG A 279 -3.95 29.14 32.49
C ARG A 279 -3.51 30.50 33.04
N ASN A 280 -2.20 30.73 33.16
CA ASN A 280 -1.67 32.02 33.60
C ASN A 280 -0.29 32.27 32.96
N PRO A 281 -0.22 32.90 31.78
CA PRO A 281 1.06 33.17 31.10
C PRO A 281 1.96 34.18 31.83
N SER A 282 1.42 34.94 32.77
CA SER A 282 2.13 36.04 33.43
C SER A 282 3.13 35.52 34.47
N GLY A 283 4.40 35.95 34.33
CA GLY A 283 5.48 35.58 35.26
C GLY A 283 6.04 34.16 35.09
N LEU A 284 5.56 33.38 34.12
CA LEU A 284 6.07 32.04 33.82
C LEU A 284 6.96 32.04 32.57
N LYS A 285 8.05 31.24 32.58
CA LYS A 285 8.79 30.94 31.35
C LYS A 285 7.86 30.15 30.42
N ARG A 286 7.69 30.62 29.18
CA ARG A 286 7.00 29.84 28.13
C ARG A 286 7.71 28.48 27.96
N PRO A 287 6.97 27.35 27.99
CA PRO A 287 7.52 26.05 27.62
C PRO A 287 8.12 26.07 26.21
N ASP A 288 9.16 25.28 25.99
CA ASP A 288 9.78 25.15 24.68
C ASP A 288 8.94 24.20 23.80
N GLU A 289 8.74 24.55 22.53
CA GLU A 289 7.93 23.75 21.60
C GLU A 289 8.71 22.50 21.16
N ASN A 290 8.12 21.32 21.32
CA ASN A 290 8.71 20.05 20.92
C ASN A 290 7.63 19.18 20.24
N PRO A 291 7.63 19.09 18.89
CA PRO A 291 6.64 18.32 18.14
C PRO A 291 6.53 16.86 18.57
N SER A 292 7.66 16.22 18.92
CA SER A 292 7.69 14.81 19.32
C SER A 292 7.00 14.57 20.66
N LEU A 293 7.07 15.51 21.61
CA LEU A 293 6.34 15.42 22.88
C LEU A 293 4.86 15.79 22.70
N GLU A 294 4.57 16.78 21.86
CA GLU A 294 3.21 17.19 21.50
C GLU A 294 2.43 16.05 20.80
N ALA A 295 3.08 15.31 19.91
CA ALA A 295 2.55 14.12 19.25
C ALA A 295 2.16 12.98 20.20
N LEU A 296 2.64 12.99 21.45
CA LEU A 296 2.28 12.03 22.50
C LEU A 296 1.13 12.50 23.40
N GLN A 297 0.71 13.77 23.31
CA GLN A 297 -0.45 14.27 24.06
C GLN A 297 -1.75 13.47 23.75
N PRO A 298 -2.08 13.12 22.48
CA PRO A 298 -3.24 12.27 22.18
C PRO A 298 -3.14 10.84 22.75
N VAL A 299 -1.91 10.33 22.91
CA VAL A 299 -1.65 9.02 23.52
C VAL A 299 -1.93 9.06 25.02
N LEU A 300 -1.37 10.05 25.72
CA LEU A 300 -1.60 10.27 27.14
C LEU A 300 -3.07 10.63 27.44
N GLY A 301 -3.72 11.38 26.54
CA GLY A 301 -5.15 11.68 26.55
C GLY A 301 -6.06 10.53 26.12
N ARG A 302 -5.49 9.35 25.78
CA ARG A 302 -6.20 8.11 25.40
C ARG A 302 -7.06 8.21 24.14
N THR A 303 -6.91 9.27 23.34
CA THR A 303 -7.63 9.46 22.07
C THR A 303 -6.93 8.77 20.90
N LEU A 304 -5.61 8.60 20.97
CA LEU A 304 -4.81 7.85 20.00
C LEU A 304 -4.26 6.57 20.65
N PRO A 305 -4.60 5.35 20.17
CA PRO A 305 -4.03 4.12 20.72
C PRO A 305 -2.57 3.93 20.28
N VAL A 306 -1.81 3.20 21.09
CA VAL A 306 -0.42 2.79 20.77
C VAL A 306 -0.38 1.33 20.33
N VAL A 307 0.11 1.06 19.12
CA VAL A 307 0.43 -0.28 18.63
C VAL A 307 1.86 -0.62 19.04
N PHE A 308 2.02 -1.60 19.93
CA PHE A 308 3.32 -2.11 20.37
C PHE A 308 3.66 -3.41 19.62
N ILE A 309 4.79 -3.43 18.92
CA ILE A 309 5.26 -4.62 18.19
C ILE A 309 5.97 -5.57 19.17
N ALA A 310 5.25 -6.59 19.65
CA ALA A 310 5.68 -7.56 20.65
C ALA A 310 5.22 -8.99 20.27
N ASP A 311 6.17 -9.85 19.92
CA ASP A 311 5.89 -11.24 19.50
C ASP A 311 5.75 -12.24 20.65
N SER A 312 6.61 -12.14 21.67
CA SER A 312 6.76 -13.14 22.72
C SER A 312 5.94 -12.83 23.97
N GLU A 313 5.62 -13.86 24.75
CA GLU A 313 4.88 -13.74 26.01
C GLU A 313 5.52 -12.69 26.94
N GLU A 314 6.83 -12.77 27.15
CA GLU A 314 7.51 -11.83 28.05
C GLU A 314 7.42 -10.38 27.56
N MET A 315 7.46 -10.16 26.24
CA MET A 315 7.35 -8.83 25.65
C MET A 315 5.93 -8.29 25.78
N ILE A 316 4.91 -9.13 25.60
CA ILE A 316 3.52 -8.76 25.84
C ILE A 316 3.31 -8.37 27.31
N ARG A 317 3.85 -9.13 28.27
CA ARG A 317 3.81 -8.78 29.71
C ARG A 317 4.64 -7.54 30.07
N ARG A 318 5.63 -7.14 29.24
CA ARG A 318 6.33 -5.84 29.38
C ARG A 318 5.44 -4.70 28.86
N VAL A 319 4.81 -4.87 27.70
CA VAL A 319 3.84 -3.91 27.12
C VAL A 319 2.67 -3.64 28.08
N GLN A 320 2.04 -4.69 28.62
CA GLN A 320 0.93 -4.57 29.56
C GLN A 320 1.31 -3.72 30.80
N ARG A 321 2.53 -3.88 31.32
CA ARG A 321 3.04 -3.09 32.45
C ARG A 321 3.26 -1.63 32.08
N ILE A 322 3.88 -1.33 30.93
CA ILE A 322 4.06 0.05 30.45
C ILE A 322 2.69 0.71 30.22
N ALA A 323 1.74 0.00 29.61
CA ALA A 323 0.41 0.53 29.35
C ALA A 323 -0.37 0.85 30.64
N ALA A 324 -0.24 0.00 31.66
CA ALA A 324 -0.81 0.25 32.99
C ALA A 324 -0.12 1.40 33.73
N GLU A 325 1.21 1.50 33.66
CA GLU A 325 2.05 2.54 34.27
C GLU A 325 1.66 3.95 33.79
N PHE A 326 1.39 4.12 32.50
CA PHE A 326 0.99 5.41 31.91
C PHE A 326 -0.52 5.55 31.66
N ASN A 327 -1.34 4.53 31.99
CA ASN A 327 -2.80 4.50 31.77
C ASN A 327 -3.22 4.77 30.30
N ILE A 328 -2.46 4.26 29.35
CA ILE A 328 -2.66 4.49 27.90
C ILE A 328 -3.49 3.38 27.23
N ASN A 329 -4.23 3.75 26.19
CA ASN A 329 -4.92 2.78 25.33
C ASN A 329 -3.89 2.13 24.38
N TYR A 330 -3.87 0.79 24.30
CA TYR A 330 -2.85 0.05 23.56
C TYR A 330 -3.41 -1.12 22.75
N ILE A 331 -2.65 -1.51 21.74
CA ILE A 331 -2.89 -2.62 20.81
C ILE A 331 -1.58 -3.40 20.74
N ILE A 332 -1.64 -4.73 20.76
CA ILE A 332 -0.44 -5.59 20.62
C ILE A 332 -0.32 -6.00 19.15
N SER A 333 0.85 -5.85 18.52
CA SER A 333 1.15 -6.37 17.17
C SER A 333 2.26 -7.41 17.19
N GLY A 334 2.29 -8.30 16.19
CA GLY A 334 3.16 -9.47 16.16
C GLY A 334 2.49 -10.65 16.84
N ALA A 335 2.46 -10.65 18.17
CA ALA A 335 1.65 -11.53 19.02
C ALA A 335 1.74 -13.04 18.69
N ARG A 336 2.86 -13.50 18.13
CA ARG A 336 3.00 -14.89 17.64
C ARG A 336 2.97 -15.94 18.77
N GLU A 337 3.30 -15.57 20.01
CA GLU A 337 3.14 -16.44 21.21
C GLU A 337 1.80 -16.25 21.97
N ALA A 338 0.81 -15.55 21.40
CA ALA A 338 -0.47 -15.32 22.07
C ALA A 338 -1.23 -16.61 22.45
N TYR A 339 -0.92 -17.76 21.83
CA TYR A 339 -1.42 -19.08 22.24
C TYR A 339 -1.16 -19.40 23.73
N ALA A 340 -0.10 -18.86 24.34
CA ALA A 340 0.28 -19.14 25.73
C ALA A 340 -0.55 -18.35 26.76
N MET A 341 -1.19 -17.26 26.33
CA MET A 341 -1.83 -16.27 27.20
C MET A 341 -3.17 -15.73 26.66
N SER A 342 -3.88 -16.51 25.85
CA SER A 342 -5.10 -16.03 25.17
C SER A 342 -6.21 -15.59 26.13
N GLY A 343 -6.20 -16.06 27.38
CA GLY A 343 -7.08 -15.57 28.46
C GLY A 343 -6.75 -14.14 28.91
N ASP A 344 -5.46 -13.83 29.13
CA ASP A 344 -4.97 -12.51 29.54
C ASP A 344 -5.24 -11.43 28.47
N LEU A 345 -5.43 -11.86 27.21
CA LEU A 345 -5.63 -11.00 26.05
C LEU A 345 -7.10 -10.74 25.67
N LYS A 346 -8.07 -11.30 26.41
CA LYS A 346 -9.50 -11.20 26.07
C LYS A 346 -10.01 -9.76 25.86
N ASN A 347 -9.54 -8.83 26.69
CA ASN A 347 -9.96 -7.42 26.69
C ASN A 347 -9.00 -6.50 25.93
N VAL A 348 -7.99 -7.05 25.23
CA VAL A 348 -6.93 -6.29 24.56
C VAL A 348 -7.02 -6.54 23.05
N PRO A 349 -7.03 -5.49 22.21
CA PRO A 349 -6.90 -5.67 20.76
C PRO A 349 -5.56 -6.29 20.36
N VAL A 350 -5.59 -7.35 19.53
CA VAL A 350 -4.39 -8.06 19.07
C VAL A 350 -4.29 -8.09 17.54
N LEU A 351 -3.13 -7.75 17.00
CA LEU A 351 -2.78 -7.88 15.59
C LEU A 351 -1.76 -9.03 15.47
N VAL A 352 -2.22 -10.21 15.05
CA VAL A 352 -1.35 -11.39 14.92
C VAL A 352 -0.66 -11.35 13.55
N SER A 353 0.66 -11.33 13.54
CA SER A 353 1.43 -11.37 12.29
C SER A 353 1.38 -12.77 11.69
N VAL A 354 0.93 -12.85 10.43
CA VAL A 354 0.91 -14.13 9.68
C VAL A 354 2.29 -14.53 9.14
N ARG A 355 3.34 -13.76 9.46
CA ARG A 355 4.74 -14.08 9.15
C ARG A 355 5.28 -15.11 10.16
N TRP A 356 4.83 -16.35 9.97
CA TRP A 356 5.21 -17.48 10.80
C TRP A 356 6.73 -17.74 10.75
N PRO A 357 7.35 -18.14 11.88
CA PRO A 357 8.73 -18.63 11.85
C PRO A 357 8.88 -19.82 10.88
N VAL A 358 9.97 -19.81 10.12
CA VAL A 358 10.38 -20.88 9.21
C VAL A 358 11.58 -21.63 9.79
N ALA A 359 11.91 -22.79 9.23
CA ALA A 359 13.19 -23.44 9.47
C ALA A 359 14.28 -22.70 8.67
N PRO A 360 15.54 -22.63 9.15
CA PRO A 360 16.69 -22.35 8.31
C PRO A 360 16.73 -23.34 7.14
N SER A 361 17.27 -22.91 6.01
CA SER A 361 17.39 -23.77 4.82
C SER A 361 18.41 -24.89 5.03
N ASP A 362 19.47 -24.62 5.79
CA ASP A 362 20.60 -25.52 5.98
C ASP A 362 20.29 -26.60 7.02
N LYS A 363 20.69 -27.84 6.72
CA LYS A 363 20.31 -29.03 7.51
C LYS A 363 21.02 -29.10 8.85
N ASP A 364 22.25 -28.60 8.92
CA ASP A 364 23.05 -28.64 10.15
C ASP A 364 22.48 -27.62 11.16
N ASP A 365 22.18 -26.40 10.69
CA ASP A 365 21.40 -25.37 11.40
C ASP A 365 20.00 -25.83 11.83
N GLN A 366 19.44 -26.91 11.25
CA GLN A 366 18.18 -27.51 11.71
C GLN A 366 18.35 -28.45 12.91
N GLN A 367 19.49 -29.13 13.04
CA GLN A 367 19.71 -30.12 14.09
C GLN A 367 20.05 -29.47 15.44
N ASP A 368 20.86 -28.42 15.44
CA ASP A 368 21.33 -27.74 16.67
C ASP A 368 20.34 -26.71 17.25
N GLN A 369 19.05 -26.79 16.89
CA GLN A 369 18.04 -25.83 17.38
C GLN A 369 17.55 -26.12 18.79
N PRO A 370 17.47 -25.10 19.67
CA PRO A 370 16.89 -25.28 20.99
C PRO A 370 15.40 -25.63 20.89
N LEU A 371 14.95 -26.60 21.68
CA LEU A 371 13.56 -27.10 21.70
C LEU A 371 12.50 -26.00 21.80
N ARG A 372 12.82 -24.88 22.48
CA ARG A 372 11.95 -23.69 22.56
C ARG A 372 11.61 -23.14 21.17
N LEU A 373 12.58 -23.04 20.26
CA LEU A 373 12.40 -22.50 18.91
C LEU A 373 11.57 -23.45 18.04
N ILE A 374 11.80 -24.76 18.16
CA ILE A 374 11.02 -25.80 17.46
C ILE A 374 9.56 -25.76 17.92
N ARG A 375 9.33 -25.71 19.24
CA ARG A 375 7.99 -25.58 19.84
C ARG A 375 7.30 -24.28 19.42
N PHE A 376 7.99 -23.14 19.45
CA PHE A 376 7.47 -21.87 18.96
C PHE A 376 7.06 -21.96 17.48
N ARG A 377 7.87 -22.62 16.64
CA ARG A 377 7.58 -22.80 15.20
C ARG A 377 6.30 -23.59 14.95
N GLN A 378 6.04 -24.61 15.76
CA GLN A 378 4.84 -25.44 15.67
C GLN A 378 3.61 -24.74 16.25
N LEU A 379 3.75 -24.04 17.38
CA LEU A 379 2.60 -23.46 18.09
C LEU A 379 2.20 -22.07 17.60
N ALA A 380 3.10 -21.25 17.05
CA ALA A 380 2.77 -19.88 16.64
C ALA A 380 1.54 -19.77 15.70
N PRO A 381 1.36 -20.64 14.68
CA PRO A 381 0.16 -20.65 13.83
C PRO A 381 -1.15 -20.97 14.57
N THR A 382 -1.11 -21.53 15.79
CA THR A 382 -2.30 -21.80 16.61
C THR A 382 -2.77 -20.57 17.41
N SER A 383 -1.97 -19.49 17.50
CA SER A 383 -2.32 -18.28 18.24
C SER A 383 -3.67 -17.67 17.86
N PRO A 384 -4.03 -17.50 16.57
CA PRO A 384 -5.36 -17.01 16.17
C PRO A 384 -6.51 -17.90 16.66
N ALA A 385 -6.37 -19.23 16.56
CA ALA A 385 -7.38 -20.18 17.01
C ALA A 385 -7.57 -20.13 18.54
N SER A 386 -6.48 -19.95 19.30
CA SER A 386 -6.51 -19.78 20.76
C SER A 386 -7.15 -18.46 21.20
N LEU A 387 -6.95 -17.37 20.43
CA LEU A 387 -7.58 -16.06 20.66
C LEU A 387 -9.08 -16.07 20.30
N ALA A 388 -9.47 -16.72 19.20
CA ALA A 388 -10.88 -16.92 18.86
C ALA A 388 -11.62 -17.68 19.98
N LYS A 389 -11.02 -18.77 20.49
CA LYS A 389 -11.58 -19.56 21.59
C LYS A 389 -11.72 -18.81 22.93
N SER A 390 -10.85 -17.82 23.21
CA SER A 390 -10.99 -16.98 24.42
C SER A 390 -11.97 -15.81 24.25
N GLY A 391 -12.44 -15.56 23.02
CA GLY A 391 -13.27 -14.42 22.66
C GLY A 391 -12.50 -13.09 22.59
N ALA A 392 -11.18 -13.13 22.41
CA ALA A 392 -10.36 -11.94 22.22
C ALA A 392 -10.63 -11.29 20.87
N THR A 393 -10.57 -9.96 20.79
CA THR A 393 -10.68 -9.24 19.52
C THR A 393 -9.32 -9.20 18.83
N PHE A 394 -9.16 -9.98 17.76
CA PHE A 394 -7.91 -10.05 16.99
C PHE A 394 -8.11 -9.79 15.50
N ALA A 395 -7.04 -9.33 14.85
CA ALA A 395 -6.92 -9.24 13.40
C ALA A 395 -5.64 -9.94 12.90
N LEU A 396 -5.62 -10.33 11.62
CA LEU A 396 -4.46 -10.92 10.96
C LEU A 396 -3.76 -9.88 10.08
N VAL A 397 -2.44 -9.73 10.22
CA VAL A 397 -1.66 -8.66 9.55
C VAL A 397 -0.41 -9.18 8.86
N SER A 398 0.05 -8.54 7.78
CA SER A 398 1.33 -8.90 7.15
C SER A 398 2.52 -8.52 8.02
N GLY A 399 2.41 -7.42 8.77
CA GLY A 399 3.53 -6.76 9.43
C GLY A 399 4.60 -6.36 8.41
N ALA A 400 5.87 -6.51 8.79
CA ALA A 400 7.01 -6.40 7.87
C ALA A 400 7.22 -7.68 7.02
N GLY A 401 6.14 -8.26 6.51
CA GLY A 401 6.13 -9.42 5.60
C GLY A 401 5.91 -9.01 4.13
N LYS A 402 6.21 -9.90 3.19
CA LYS A 402 5.94 -9.64 1.76
C LYS A 402 4.45 -9.83 1.47
N THR A 403 3.95 -9.13 0.46
CA THR A 403 2.55 -9.24 0.00
C THR A 403 2.14 -10.69 -0.28
N GLY A 404 2.99 -11.46 -0.95
CA GLY A 404 2.71 -12.87 -1.29
C GLY A 404 2.62 -13.82 -0.09
N ASP A 405 3.13 -13.44 1.08
CA ASP A 405 3.11 -14.30 2.29
C ASP A 405 1.75 -14.22 3.03
N PHE A 406 0.91 -13.22 2.73
CA PHE A 406 -0.28 -12.90 3.52
C PHE A 406 -1.36 -14.01 3.47
N LEU A 407 -1.88 -14.34 2.29
CA LEU A 407 -2.88 -15.42 2.15
C LEU A 407 -2.32 -16.80 2.56
N PRO A 408 -1.10 -17.23 2.16
CA PRO A 408 -0.49 -18.47 2.67
C PRO A 408 -0.36 -18.50 4.20
N GLY A 409 -0.03 -17.36 4.82
CA GLY A 409 0.04 -17.21 6.27
C GLY A 409 -1.32 -17.42 6.94
N ILE A 410 -2.39 -16.83 6.40
CA ILE A 410 -3.78 -17.03 6.88
C ILE A 410 -4.20 -18.50 6.71
N ARG A 411 -3.96 -19.10 5.54
CA ARG A 411 -4.22 -20.52 5.28
C ARG A 411 -3.52 -21.44 6.27
N LYS A 412 -2.30 -21.10 6.71
CA LYS A 412 -1.58 -21.88 7.74
C LYS A 412 -2.25 -21.78 9.11
N ALA A 413 -2.83 -20.64 9.48
CA ALA A 413 -3.62 -20.50 10.72
C ALA A 413 -4.93 -21.31 10.65
N ILE A 414 -5.63 -21.29 9.52
CA ILE A 414 -6.83 -22.11 9.26
C ILE A 414 -6.49 -23.60 9.39
N LYS A 415 -5.46 -24.08 8.67
CA LYS A 415 -4.92 -25.45 8.80
C LYS A 415 -4.45 -25.80 10.22
N SER A 416 -4.27 -24.81 11.11
CA SER A 416 -3.89 -24.96 12.52
C SER A 416 -5.05 -24.78 13.51
N GLY A 417 -6.31 -24.76 13.02
CA GLY A 417 -7.52 -24.81 13.83
C GLY A 417 -8.30 -23.50 13.98
N LEU A 418 -7.97 -22.47 13.18
CA LEU A 418 -8.82 -21.27 13.04
C LEU A 418 -9.98 -21.56 12.06
N SER A 419 -11.19 -21.06 12.32
CA SER A 419 -12.31 -21.19 11.38
C SER A 419 -12.21 -20.19 10.22
N ASP A 420 -12.76 -20.53 9.06
CA ASP A 420 -12.78 -19.64 7.89
C ASP A 420 -13.55 -18.35 8.17
N ASP A 421 -14.66 -18.42 8.93
CA ASP A 421 -15.45 -17.26 9.35
C ASP A 421 -14.67 -16.35 10.31
N ASP A 422 -13.94 -16.92 11.28
CA ASP A 422 -13.07 -16.13 12.17
C ASP A 422 -11.89 -15.53 11.41
N ALA A 423 -11.31 -16.24 10.44
CA ALA A 423 -10.27 -15.71 9.56
C ALA A 423 -10.79 -14.54 8.73
N LEU A 424 -11.98 -14.65 8.14
CA LEU A 424 -12.64 -13.58 7.40
C LEU A 424 -12.91 -12.37 8.30
N ARG A 425 -13.48 -12.57 9.49
CA ARG A 425 -13.71 -11.49 10.46
C ARG A 425 -12.42 -10.83 10.91
N ALA A 426 -11.37 -11.61 11.16
CA ALA A 426 -10.03 -11.13 11.53
C ALA A 426 -9.30 -10.38 10.40
N THR A 427 -9.80 -10.43 9.16
CA THR A 427 -9.25 -9.71 8.00
C THR A 427 -10.18 -8.61 7.46
N THR A 428 -11.33 -8.38 8.09
CA THR A 428 -12.34 -7.40 7.63
C THR A 428 -12.94 -6.59 8.79
N LEU A 429 -13.87 -7.18 9.56
CA LEU A 429 -14.60 -6.48 10.62
C LEU A 429 -13.75 -6.20 11.87
N SER A 430 -12.96 -7.17 12.34
CA SER A 430 -12.10 -7.00 13.52
C SER A 430 -11.09 -5.86 13.33
N PRO A 431 -10.27 -5.79 12.27
CA PRO A 431 -9.33 -4.68 12.10
C PRO A 431 -10.05 -3.33 11.98
N ALA A 432 -11.21 -3.28 11.32
CA ALA A 432 -12.01 -2.05 11.27
C ALA A 432 -12.45 -1.59 12.68
N ARG A 433 -12.85 -2.51 13.56
CA ARG A 433 -13.20 -2.22 14.97
C ARG A 433 -12.00 -1.78 15.79
N ILE A 434 -10.86 -2.46 15.66
CA ILE A 434 -9.63 -2.17 16.43
C ILE A 434 -9.18 -0.71 16.22
N PHE A 435 -9.31 -0.17 15.01
CA PHE A 435 -8.92 1.19 14.67
C PHE A 435 -10.09 2.20 14.66
N GLY A 436 -11.32 1.78 14.94
CA GLY A 436 -12.51 2.65 15.00
C GLY A 436 -12.99 3.17 13.63
N ILE A 437 -12.79 2.38 12.57
CA ILE A 437 -13.24 2.66 11.19
C ILE A 437 -14.37 1.70 10.74
N ASP A 438 -14.91 0.91 11.66
CA ASP A 438 -15.99 -0.07 11.43
C ASP A 438 -17.31 0.54 10.97
N ARG A 439 -17.54 1.83 11.23
CA ARG A 439 -18.69 2.57 10.66
C ARG A 439 -18.58 2.78 9.14
N GLN A 440 -17.36 2.78 8.60
CA GLN A 440 -17.09 3.06 7.18
C GLN A 440 -16.76 1.79 6.38
N LEU A 441 -16.17 0.78 7.02
CA LEU A 441 -15.56 -0.39 6.36
C LEU A 441 -15.78 -1.70 7.15
N GLY A 442 -15.31 -2.82 6.59
CA GLY A 442 -15.19 -4.12 7.26
C GLY A 442 -16.38 -5.07 7.15
N THR A 443 -17.51 -4.64 6.56
CA THR A 443 -18.68 -5.47 6.25
C THR A 443 -19.38 -4.95 4.99
N LEU A 444 -20.22 -5.78 4.36
CA LEU A 444 -21.07 -5.34 3.26
C LEU A 444 -22.44 -4.89 3.80
N ASP A 445 -22.44 -3.72 4.46
CA ASP A 445 -23.67 -3.08 4.97
C ASP A 445 -23.97 -1.79 4.21
N LYS A 446 -25.26 -1.44 4.10
CA LYS A 446 -25.73 -0.20 3.45
C LYS A 446 -25.07 1.05 4.05
N GLY A 447 -24.61 1.94 3.18
CA GLY A 447 -24.00 3.23 3.52
C GLY A 447 -22.50 3.17 3.83
N LYS A 448 -21.89 1.97 3.85
CA LYS A 448 -20.43 1.81 3.95
C LYS A 448 -19.74 2.08 2.62
N ILE A 449 -18.44 2.35 2.67
CA ILE A 449 -17.58 2.52 1.49
C ILE A 449 -17.57 1.19 0.72
N ALA A 450 -17.77 1.26 -0.61
CA ALA A 450 -17.84 0.09 -1.47
C ALA A 450 -16.45 -0.47 -1.81
N ASN A 451 -15.80 -1.02 -0.79
CA ASN A 451 -14.64 -1.89 -0.92
C ASN A 451 -15.12 -3.34 -1.02
N VAL A 452 -15.16 -3.90 -2.22
CA VAL A 452 -15.77 -5.21 -2.51
C VAL A 452 -14.82 -6.06 -3.34
N VAL A 453 -14.72 -7.35 -3.02
CA VAL A 453 -13.83 -8.32 -3.69
C VAL A 453 -14.67 -9.49 -4.17
N VAL A 454 -14.55 -9.81 -5.46
CA VAL A 454 -15.19 -10.98 -6.08
C VAL A 454 -14.12 -12.02 -6.37
N SER A 455 -14.35 -13.26 -5.92
CA SER A 455 -13.39 -14.37 -6.00
C SER A 455 -14.06 -15.60 -6.60
N ASP A 456 -13.37 -16.33 -7.49
CA ASP A 456 -13.93 -17.49 -8.18
C ASP A 456 -14.24 -18.69 -7.24
N LYS A 457 -13.58 -18.73 -6.08
CA LYS A 457 -13.70 -19.73 -5.01
C LYS A 457 -13.68 -19.04 -3.65
N PRO A 458 -13.90 -19.76 -2.53
CA PRO A 458 -13.70 -19.20 -1.20
C PRO A 458 -12.32 -18.54 -1.08
N ILE A 459 -12.25 -17.32 -0.54
CA ILE A 459 -11.06 -16.45 -0.66
C ILE A 459 -9.78 -17.04 -0.06
N PHE A 460 -9.90 -17.97 0.89
CA PHE A 460 -8.77 -18.67 1.51
C PHE A 460 -8.39 -19.99 0.80
N ASP A 461 -9.13 -20.45 -0.21
CA ASP A 461 -8.73 -21.62 -1.02
C ASP A 461 -7.37 -21.36 -1.69
N GLU A 462 -6.55 -22.41 -1.84
CA GLU A 462 -5.22 -22.33 -2.45
C GLU A 462 -5.25 -21.97 -3.94
N LYS A 463 -6.32 -22.36 -4.63
CA LYS A 463 -6.61 -22.12 -6.05
C LYS A 463 -7.61 -20.97 -6.26
N SER A 464 -7.88 -20.18 -5.22
CA SER A 464 -8.73 -18.99 -5.31
C SER A 464 -8.06 -17.90 -6.14
N LYS A 465 -8.80 -17.29 -7.06
CA LYS A 465 -8.38 -16.10 -7.81
C LYS A 465 -9.42 -15.00 -7.66
N VAL A 466 -8.96 -13.82 -7.28
CA VAL A 466 -9.76 -12.59 -7.31
C VAL A 466 -9.99 -12.20 -8.77
N THR A 467 -11.26 -11.99 -9.14
CA THR A 467 -11.68 -11.66 -10.51
C THR A 467 -12.01 -10.18 -10.68
N HIS A 468 -12.70 -9.58 -9.70
CA HIS A 468 -13.01 -8.15 -9.66
C HIS A 468 -12.70 -7.57 -8.28
N VAL A 469 -12.19 -6.34 -8.26
CA VAL A 469 -11.96 -5.56 -7.04
C VAL A 469 -12.56 -4.18 -7.21
N PHE A 470 -13.35 -3.77 -6.23
CA PHE A 470 -13.89 -2.42 -6.10
C PHE A 470 -13.22 -1.76 -4.92
N VAL A 471 -12.70 -0.54 -5.12
CA VAL A 471 -12.16 0.29 -4.05
C VAL A 471 -12.78 1.68 -4.19
N ASP A 472 -13.32 2.21 -3.10
CA ASP A 472 -14.12 3.45 -3.11
C ASP A 472 -15.24 3.41 -4.18
N GLY A 473 -15.81 2.21 -4.40
CA GLY A 473 -16.82 1.90 -5.40
C GLY A 473 -16.41 2.07 -6.87
N ARG A 474 -15.11 2.22 -7.15
CA ARG A 474 -14.55 2.17 -8.52
C ARG A 474 -14.01 0.77 -8.79
N GLU A 475 -14.37 0.18 -9.93
CA GLU A 475 -13.77 -1.07 -10.38
C GLU A 475 -12.30 -0.86 -10.75
N ILE A 476 -11.41 -1.67 -10.17
CA ILE A 476 -9.99 -1.70 -10.53
C ILE A 476 -9.72 -2.98 -11.31
N ARG A 477 -9.25 -2.82 -12.54
CA ARG A 477 -8.79 -3.95 -13.37
C ARG A 477 -7.47 -4.46 -12.81
N LEU A 478 -7.51 -5.67 -12.26
CA LEU A 478 -6.30 -6.37 -11.84
C LEU A 478 -5.38 -6.61 -13.06
N PRO A 479 -4.05 -6.50 -12.90
CA PRO A 479 -3.13 -6.99 -13.91
C PRO A 479 -3.38 -8.47 -14.12
N LYS A 480 -3.72 -8.86 -15.36
CA LYS A 480 -3.73 -10.28 -15.72
C LYS A 480 -2.31 -10.85 -15.62
N ASP A 481 -2.22 -12.16 -15.42
CA ASP A 481 -0.96 -12.93 -15.43
C ASP A 481 -0.15 -12.77 -16.76
N GLU A 482 -0.73 -12.10 -17.77
CA GLU A 482 -0.10 -11.63 -19.02
C GLU A 482 1.17 -10.78 -18.81
N LYS A 483 1.43 -10.17 -17.63
CA LYS A 483 2.73 -9.51 -17.35
C LYS A 483 3.94 -10.45 -17.53
N LYS A 484 3.77 -11.78 -17.37
CA LYS A 484 4.82 -12.77 -17.67
C LYS A 484 5.05 -13.05 -19.16
N THR A 485 4.23 -12.51 -20.05
CA THR A 485 4.37 -12.63 -21.51
C THR A 485 4.62 -11.26 -22.15
N ALA A 486 4.19 -10.16 -21.52
CA ALA A 486 4.45 -8.80 -21.98
C ALA A 486 5.92 -8.36 -21.79
N GLU A 487 6.63 -8.82 -20.76
CA GLU A 487 8.09 -8.60 -20.63
C GLU A 487 8.90 -9.35 -21.71
N ALA A 488 8.31 -10.35 -22.38
CA ALA A 488 8.90 -11.01 -23.54
C ALA A 488 8.59 -10.32 -24.88
N ALA A 489 7.94 -9.15 -24.85
CA ALA A 489 7.58 -8.34 -26.01
C ALA A 489 8.15 -6.91 -25.94
N ILE A 490 9.25 -6.71 -25.21
CA ILE A 490 10.19 -5.63 -25.52
C ILE A 490 10.87 -6.03 -26.85
N SER A 491 11.01 -5.07 -27.78
CA SER A 491 11.65 -5.28 -29.07
C SER A 491 13.05 -5.87 -28.91
N THR A 492 13.19 -7.20 -29.05
CA THR A 492 14.47 -7.89 -28.90
C THR A 492 15.42 -7.44 -30.00
N SER A 493 16.35 -6.56 -29.67
CA SER A 493 17.48 -6.27 -30.52
C SER A 493 18.29 -7.57 -30.67
N PRO A 494 18.87 -7.88 -31.85
CA PRO A 494 19.62 -9.12 -32.04
C PRO A 494 20.75 -9.33 -31.02
N ILE A 495 21.32 -8.22 -30.51
CA ILE A 495 22.37 -8.17 -29.50
C ILE A 495 21.89 -8.45 -28.06
N ASP A 496 20.58 -8.43 -27.78
CA ASP A 496 20.05 -8.60 -26.43
C ASP A 496 20.27 -10.02 -25.89
N GLY A 497 20.83 -10.13 -24.70
CA GLY A 497 21.09 -11.41 -24.01
C GLY A 497 22.46 -11.49 -23.36
N THR A 498 22.78 -12.67 -22.84
CA THR A 498 24.08 -12.98 -22.22
C THR A 498 25.03 -13.61 -23.23
N TRP A 499 26.26 -13.12 -23.27
CA TRP A 499 27.29 -13.47 -24.24
C TRP A 499 28.55 -13.93 -23.53
N ASN A 500 29.10 -15.06 -23.98
CA ASN A 500 30.38 -15.58 -23.52
C ASN A 500 31.47 -15.08 -24.47
N VAL A 501 32.20 -14.06 -24.05
CA VAL A 501 33.22 -13.35 -24.85
C VAL A 501 34.61 -13.85 -24.45
N THR A 502 35.44 -14.12 -25.45
CA THR A 502 36.86 -14.48 -25.27
C THR A 502 37.74 -13.48 -25.99
N VAL A 503 38.58 -12.76 -25.24
CA VAL A 503 39.61 -11.85 -25.77
C VAL A 503 40.92 -12.61 -25.93
N ARG A 504 41.56 -12.51 -27.10
CA ARG A 504 42.83 -13.18 -27.43
C ARG A 504 44.00 -12.22 -27.19
N ALA A 505 44.47 -12.13 -25.95
CA ALA A 505 45.65 -11.34 -25.62
C ALA A 505 46.96 -12.13 -25.83
N SER A 506 48.07 -11.43 -26.05
CA SER A 506 49.39 -12.03 -26.27
C SER A 506 49.95 -12.82 -25.08
N GLN A 507 49.37 -12.66 -23.88
CA GLN A 507 49.72 -13.40 -22.67
C GLN A 507 48.70 -14.49 -22.26
N GLY A 508 47.63 -14.68 -23.03
CA GLY A 508 46.60 -15.68 -22.76
C GLY A 508 45.21 -15.23 -23.20
N ASN A 509 44.29 -16.19 -23.31
CA ASN A 509 42.88 -15.89 -23.58
C ASN A 509 42.18 -15.47 -22.28
N VAL A 510 41.45 -14.36 -22.33
CA VAL A 510 40.64 -13.87 -21.21
C VAL A 510 39.16 -14.11 -21.50
N ALA A 511 38.49 -14.88 -20.64
CA ALA A 511 37.07 -15.17 -20.75
C ALA A 511 36.24 -14.26 -19.84
N LEU A 512 35.14 -13.73 -20.37
CA LEU A 512 34.22 -12.83 -19.67
C LEU A 512 32.79 -13.02 -20.18
N SER A 513 31.82 -12.96 -19.27
CA SER A 513 30.39 -13.01 -19.58
C SER A 513 29.82 -11.60 -19.56
N VAL A 514 29.16 -11.18 -20.65
CA VAL A 514 28.52 -9.85 -20.77
C VAL A 514 27.03 -10.05 -21.00
N THR A 515 26.19 -9.44 -20.18
CA THR A 515 24.75 -9.34 -20.45
C THR A 515 24.46 -7.96 -21.01
N LEU A 516 24.01 -7.91 -22.26
CA LEU A 516 23.69 -6.69 -23.00
C LEU A 516 22.19 -6.57 -23.23
N ARG A 517 21.71 -5.33 -23.20
CA ARG A 517 20.34 -4.93 -23.54
C ARG A 517 20.39 -3.59 -24.29
N ASN A 518 19.72 -3.53 -25.43
CA ASN A 518 19.56 -2.32 -26.21
C ASN A 518 18.32 -1.55 -25.76
N GLU A 519 18.52 -0.29 -25.39
CA GLU A 519 17.47 0.67 -25.06
C GLU A 519 17.56 1.83 -26.06
N ASP A 520 16.75 1.75 -27.13
CA ASP A 520 16.64 2.74 -28.20
C ASP A 520 17.98 3.19 -28.83
N GLY A 521 18.85 2.21 -29.14
CA GLY A 521 20.15 2.41 -29.80
C GLY A 521 21.33 2.56 -28.82
N LYS A 522 21.07 2.58 -27.52
CA LYS A 522 22.09 2.57 -26.45
C LYS A 522 22.20 1.18 -25.84
N LEU A 523 23.43 0.68 -25.68
CA LEU A 523 23.67 -0.57 -24.97
C LEU A 523 23.90 -0.30 -23.49
N ALA A 524 23.02 -0.86 -22.67
CA ALA A 524 23.18 -1.01 -21.23
C ALA A 524 23.48 -2.48 -20.90
N GLY A 525 24.14 -2.75 -19.79
CA GLY A 525 24.51 -4.12 -19.44
C GLY A 525 25.42 -4.25 -18.24
N THR A 526 25.74 -5.48 -17.90
CA THR A 526 26.72 -5.84 -16.87
C THR A 526 27.67 -6.92 -17.38
N TYR A 527 28.91 -6.92 -16.90
CA TYR A 527 29.89 -7.96 -17.21
C TYR A 527 30.42 -8.60 -15.93
N SER A 528 30.88 -9.85 -16.05
CA SER A 528 31.62 -10.56 -15.00
C SER A 528 32.61 -11.54 -15.61
N GLY A 529 33.81 -11.60 -15.06
CA GLY A 529 34.88 -12.49 -15.52
C GLY A 529 36.12 -12.41 -14.63
N GLU A 530 37.20 -13.04 -15.07
CA GLU A 530 38.45 -13.12 -14.28
C GLU A 530 39.10 -11.73 -14.04
N ILE A 531 38.81 -10.76 -14.91
CA ILE A 531 39.29 -9.37 -14.88
C ILE A 531 38.38 -8.40 -14.08
N GLY A 532 37.34 -8.94 -13.42
CA GLY A 532 36.42 -8.18 -12.57
C GLY A 532 34.95 -8.27 -13.01
N SER A 533 34.11 -7.45 -12.37
CA SER A 533 32.67 -7.34 -12.67
C SER A 533 32.19 -5.91 -12.46
N GLY A 534 31.27 -5.45 -13.31
CA GLY A 534 30.71 -4.11 -13.22
C GLY A 534 29.72 -3.80 -14.35
N ASP A 535 29.35 -2.53 -14.46
CA ASP A 535 28.40 -2.05 -15.46
C ASP A 535 29.09 -1.72 -16.79
N VAL A 536 28.38 -1.96 -17.89
CA VAL A 536 28.75 -1.55 -19.24
C VAL A 536 28.41 -0.06 -19.43
N ARG A 537 29.34 0.72 -19.99
CA ARG A 537 29.22 2.18 -20.17
C ARG A 537 29.40 2.58 -21.63
N GLY A 538 28.84 3.74 -22.00
CA GLY A 538 29.05 4.38 -23.31
C GLY A 538 28.53 3.55 -24.50
N GLY A 539 27.66 2.57 -24.25
CA GLY A 539 27.31 1.57 -25.24
C GLY A 539 26.38 2.08 -26.34
N SER A 540 26.61 1.66 -27.58
CA SER A 540 25.76 1.96 -28.74
C SER A 540 25.63 0.75 -29.68
N PHE A 541 24.48 0.65 -30.36
CA PHE A 541 24.22 -0.38 -31.38
C PHE A 541 23.43 0.20 -32.56
N ALA A 542 24.01 0.10 -33.76
CA ALA A 542 23.39 0.52 -35.01
C ALA A 542 23.86 -0.39 -36.16
N ASP A 543 22.94 -0.76 -37.05
CA ASP A 543 23.21 -1.49 -38.31
C ASP A 543 24.08 -2.76 -38.15
N GLY A 544 23.94 -3.48 -37.03
CA GLY A 544 24.70 -4.70 -36.74
C GLY A 544 26.11 -4.46 -36.19
N THR A 545 26.52 -3.20 -36.01
CA THR A 545 27.75 -2.79 -35.35
C THR A 545 27.46 -2.38 -33.90
N PHE A 546 28.39 -2.66 -32.99
CA PHE A 546 28.32 -2.20 -31.60
C PHE A 546 29.63 -1.62 -31.12
N GLU A 547 29.51 -0.69 -30.18
CA GLU A 547 30.60 -0.23 -29.33
C GLU A 547 30.14 -0.23 -27.88
N PHE A 548 30.99 -0.68 -26.94
CA PHE A 548 30.75 -0.51 -25.50
C PHE A 548 32.05 -0.51 -24.69
N THR A 549 32.02 0.11 -23.51
CA THR A 549 33.18 0.22 -22.62
C THR A 549 32.94 -0.50 -21.29
N ILE A 550 33.95 -1.20 -20.78
CA ILE A 550 33.99 -1.75 -19.42
C ILE A 550 35.27 -1.28 -18.70
N SER A 551 35.24 -1.10 -17.38
CA SER A 551 36.44 -0.72 -16.61
C SER A 551 37.04 -1.94 -15.91
N ALA A 552 37.99 -2.61 -16.57
CA ALA A 552 38.55 -3.89 -16.11
C ALA A 552 40.05 -3.78 -15.76
N SER A 553 40.54 -4.69 -14.91
CA SER A 553 41.97 -4.73 -14.54
C SER A 553 42.67 -5.91 -15.21
N ALA A 554 43.73 -5.63 -15.95
CA ALA A 554 44.47 -6.64 -16.71
C ALA A 554 45.27 -7.63 -15.83
N GLN A 555 45.51 -7.29 -14.57
CA GLN A 555 46.15 -8.16 -13.58
C GLN A 555 45.55 -7.94 -12.19
N LYS A 556 45.47 -9.00 -11.39
CA LYS A 556 44.87 -8.99 -10.05
C LYS A 556 45.64 -8.08 -9.09
N GLY A 557 45.22 -6.80 -9.00
CA GLY A 557 45.84 -5.76 -8.17
C GLY A 557 46.34 -4.53 -8.94
N ALA A 558 46.26 -4.50 -10.28
CA ALA A 558 46.52 -3.31 -11.07
C ALA A 558 45.32 -2.34 -11.07
N GLU A 559 45.55 -1.06 -11.34
CA GLU A 559 44.46 -0.08 -11.54
C GLU A 559 43.53 -0.52 -12.69
N ALA A 560 42.24 -0.29 -12.53
CA ALA A 560 41.26 -0.59 -13.57
C ALA A 560 41.42 0.40 -14.74
N SER A 561 41.53 -0.12 -15.96
CA SER A 561 41.54 0.68 -17.19
C SER A 561 40.28 0.43 -18.00
N ASP A 562 39.92 1.39 -18.85
CA ASP A 562 38.78 1.24 -19.74
C ASP A 562 39.17 0.37 -20.95
N TRP A 563 38.35 -0.65 -21.20
CA TRP A 563 38.44 -1.58 -22.33
C TRP A 563 37.26 -1.29 -23.25
N VAL A 564 37.56 -0.76 -24.45
CA VAL A 564 36.56 -0.37 -25.44
C VAL A 564 36.42 -1.49 -26.46
N PHE A 565 35.27 -2.15 -26.47
CA PHE A 565 34.92 -3.21 -27.41
C PHE A 565 34.23 -2.59 -28.62
N HIS A 566 34.76 -2.86 -29.82
CA HIS A 566 34.14 -2.49 -31.10
C HIS A 566 34.01 -3.73 -31.97
N GLY A 567 32.80 -4.05 -32.43
CA GLY A 567 32.56 -5.30 -33.16
C GLY A 567 31.30 -5.32 -34.00
N THR A 568 31.16 -6.43 -34.73
CA THR A 568 29.99 -6.72 -35.56
C THR A 568 29.28 -7.98 -35.07
N LEU A 569 27.97 -7.99 -35.26
CA LEU A 569 27.08 -9.05 -34.85
C LEU A 569 26.64 -9.88 -36.07
N SER A 570 26.78 -11.21 -35.96
CA SER A 570 26.35 -12.16 -36.99
C SER A 570 25.61 -13.33 -36.32
N GLY A 571 24.29 -13.23 -36.28
CA GLY A 571 23.42 -14.18 -35.56
C GLY A 571 23.78 -14.29 -34.08
N ASP A 572 23.99 -15.53 -33.61
CA ASP A 572 24.40 -15.83 -32.23
C ASP A 572 25.92 -15.69 -32.00
N SER A 573 26.63 -14.97 -32.86
CA SER A 573 28.07 -14.69 -32.73
C SER A 573 28.39 -13.20 -32.85
N MET A 574 29.37 -12.74 -32.06
CA MET A 574 29.98 -11.42 -32.18
C MET A 574 31.47 -11.57 -32.38
N ASN A 575 32.07 -10.73 -33.24
CA ASN A 575 33.53 -10.66 -33.41
C ASN A 575 33.95 -9.20 -33.55
N GLY A 576 35.17 -8.89 -33.12
CA GLY A 576 35.68 -7.54 -33.20
C GLY A 576 37.01 -7.37 -32.48
N ASN A 577 37.32 -6.11 -32.19
CA ASN A 577 38.54 -5.70 -31.53
C ASN A 577 38.22 -5.02 -30.20
N VAL A 578 38.98 -5.32 -29.15
CA VAL A 578 38.98 -4.58 -27.89
C VAL A 578 40.25 -3.75 -27.78
N SER A 579 40.08 -2.44 -27.63
CA SER A 579 41.18 -1.51 -27.40
C SER A 579 41.34 -1.28 -25.90
N THR A 580 42.59 -1.45 -25.43
CA THR A 580 42.98 -1.32 -24.03
C THR A 580 44.22 -0.45 -23.91
N THR A 581 44.60 -0.07 -22.69
CA THR A 581 45.88 0.62 -22.41
C THR A 581 47.12 -0.19 -22.77
N LEU A 582 46.99 -1.51 -23.02
CA LEU A 582 48.08 -2.42 -23.40
C LEU A 582 48.13 -2.70 -24.91
N GLY A 583 47.19 -2.15 -25.69
CA GLY A 583 47.05 -2.39 -27.12
C GLY A 583 45.65 -2.87 -27.52
N THR A 584 45.48 -3.16 -28.81
CA THR A 584 44.24 -3.66 -29.39
C THR A 584 44.35 -5.16 -29.64
N PHE A 585 43.33 -5.91 -29.19
CA PHE A 585 43.28 -7.39 -29.28
C PHE A 585 42.00 -7.84 -29.97
N GLU A 586 42.04 -8.98 -30.67
CA GLU A 586 40.82 -9.59 -31.22
C GLU A 586 39.98 -10.23 -30.11
N PHE A 587 38.66 -10.17 -30.24
CA PHE A 587 37.73 -10.95 -29.43
C PHE A 587 36.71 -11.70 -30.31
N SER A 588 36.25 -12.83 -29.79
CA SER A 588 35.15 -13.61 -30.34
C SER A 588 34.19 -13.98 -29.21
N GLY A 589 32.89 -13.77 -29.40
CA GLY A 589 31.86 -14.09 -28.42
C GLY A 589 30.71 -14.89 -29.02
N SER A 590 30.10 -15.76 -28.22
CA SER A 590 28.91 -16.53 -28.59
C SER A 590 27.77 -16.29 -27.60
N LYS A 591 26.54 -16.28 -28.11
CA LYS A 591 25.35 -16.11 -27.29
C LYS A 591 25.16 -17.32 -26.39
N SER A 592 24.96 -17.10 -25.10
CA SER A 592 24.59 -18.18 -24.17
C SER A 592 23.16 -18.63 -24.47
N LYS A 593 22.96 -19.94 -24.59
CA LYS A 593 21.65 -20.56 -24.78
C LYS A 593 20.85 -20.63 -23.48
#